data_AF-A0A5Z9YP32-F1
#
_entry.id   AF-A0A5Z9YP32-F1
#
_cell.length_a   1.000
_cell.length_b   1.000
_cell.length_c   1.000
_cell.angle_alpha   90.00
_cell.angle_beta   90.00
_cell.angle_gamma   90.00
#
_symmetry.space_group_name_H-M   'P 1'
#
loop_
_entity.id
_entity.type
_entity.pdbx_description
1 polymer ?
#
loop_
_entity_poly.entity_id
_entity_poly.type
_entity_poly.pdbx_seq_one_letter_code
_entity_poly.pdbx_strand_id
1 'polypeptide(L)'
;DFHSSLKFVASLPALIDSIEQDGHTCNLIGNVGFMSKILNKSDHKICHSQAKEVFGADMLDMVLPRLDGFERCGETFDTVISANPATYDGSTEALKSAKSAAEDFAKAVFDRIEFIRTNGGM
;
A
#
# COMPACT_ATOMS: atom_id res chain seq x y z
N ASP A 1 -1.70 10.36 11.37
CA ASP A 1 -0.97 9.56 10.36
C ASP A 1 -1.02 10.18 8.98
N PHE A 2 -2.19 10.28 8.33
CA PHE A 2 -2.31 10.79 6.95
C PHE A 2 -1.59 12.14 6.71
N HIS A 3 -1.79 13.13 7.59
CA HIS A 3 -1.10 14.43 7.49
C HIS A 3 0.44 14.30 7.51
N SER A 4 0.98 13.41 8.34
CA SER A 4 2.43 13.17 8.41
C SER A 4 2.93 12.49 7.13
N SER A 5 2.16 11.54 6.56
CA SER A 5 2.46 10.93 5.26
C SER A 5 2.48 11.96 4.12
N LEU A 6 1.57 12.95 4.13
CA LEU A 6 1.58 14.03 3.13
C LEU A 6 2.81 14.92 3.26
N LYS A 7 3.29 15.20 4.48
CA LYS A 7 4.57 15.90 4.67
C LYS A 7 5.74 15.13 4.07
N PHE A 8 5.77 13.81 4.26
CA PHE A 8 6.78 12.96 3.65
C PHE A 8 6.71 13.04 2.11
N VAL A 9 5.54 12.87 1.52
CA VAL A 9 5.35 12.98 0.06
C VAL A 9 5.81 14.35 -0.46
N ALA A 10 5.45 15.43 0.24
CA ALA A 10 5.87 16.78 -0.13
C ALA A 10 7.39 17.01 -0.02
N SER A 11 8.09 16.23 0.82
CA SER A 11 9.54 16.32 0.98
C SER A 11 10.35 15.50 -0.03
N LEU A 12 9.71 14.57 -0.74
CA LEU A 12 10.41 13.68 -1.70
C LEU A 12 11.25 14.43 -2.74
N PRO A 13 10.78 15.53 -3.37
CA PRO A 13 11.60 16.25 -4.35
C PRO A 13 12.93 16.75 -3.76
N ALA A 14 12.89 17.36 -2.58
CA ALA A 14 14.09 17.86 -1.92
C ALA A 14 15.07 16.74 -1.51
N LEU A 15 14.54 15.56 -1.15
CA LEU A 15 15.37 14.39 -0.85
C LEU A 15 16.07 13.85 -2.11
N ILE A 16 15.35 13.81 -3.23
CA ILE A 16 15.90 13.39 -4.53
C ILE A 16 17.00 14.37 -4.96
N ASP A 17 16.71 15.67 -4.91
CA ASP A 17 17.67 16.73 -5.25
C ASP A 17 18.96 16.63 -4.43
N SER A 18 18.85 16.33 -3.13
CA SER A 18 20.02 16.16 -2.26
C SER A 18 20.89 14.98 -2.68
N ILE A 19 20.28 13.84 -3.04
CA ILE A 19 21.00 12.65 -3.49
C ILE A 19 21.71 12.90 -4.82
N GLU A 20 21.07 13.66 -5.71
CA GLU A 20 21.64 14.00 -7.02
C GLU A 20 22.78 15.04 -6.91
N GLN A 21 22.68 15.97 -5.97
CA GLN A 21 23.77 16.91 -5.65
C GLN A 21 25.01 16.20 -5.09
N ASP A 22 24.84 15.08 -4.38
CA ASP A 22 25.94 14.23 -3.90
C ASP A 22 26.58 13.39 -5.02
N GLY A 23 26.08 13.50 -6.26
CA GLY A 23 26.64 12.85 -7.45
C GLY A 23 26.04 11.48 -7.77
N HIS A 24 24.93 11.10 -7.13
CA HIS A 24 24.20 9.88 -7.42
C HIS A 24 23.02 10.13 -8.37
N THR A 25 22.41 9.07 -8.92
CA THR A 25 21.25 9.19 -9.82
C THR A 25 20.05 8.47 -9.25
N CYS A 26 18.90 9.15 -9.19
CA CYS A 26 17.64 8.59 -8.75
C CYS A 26 16.80 8.10 -9.94
N ASN A 27 16.78 6.80 -10.20
CA ASN A 27 15.98 6.20 -11.29
C ASN A 27 14.52 5.93 -10.87
N LEU A 28 13.85 6.94 -10.31
CA LEU A 28 12.46 6.82 -9.86
C LEU A 28 11.50 6.98 -11.04
N ILE A 29 10.70 5.95 -11.32
CA ILE A 29 9.73 5.95 -12.43
C ILE A 29 8.38 6.55 -12.01
N GLY A 30 8.00 6.42 -10.74
CA GLY A 30 6.75 6.95 -10.22
C GLY A 30 6.55 6.65 -8.74
N ASN A 31 5.55 7.30 -8.15
CA ASN A 31 5.18 7.13 -6.74
C ASN A 31 3.69 6.79 -6.64
N VAL A 32 3.38 5.49 -6.50
CA VAL A 32 2.00 5.00 -6.46
C VAL A 32 1.48 5.00 -5.02
N GLY A 33 0.41 5.74 -4.78
CA GLY A 33 -0.27 5.80 -3.49
C GLY A 33 -1.24 4.64 -3.30
N PHE A 34 -1.40 4.15 -2.07
CA PHE A 34 -2.48 3.22 -1.71
C PHE A 34 -2.91 3.49 -0.26
N MET A 35 -4.17 3.17 0.05
CA MET A 35 -4.64 3.29 1.43
C MET A 35 -4.36 2.00 2.20
N SER A 36 -3.76 2.14 3.39
CA SER A 36 -3.45 1.03 4.28
C SER A 36 -4.24 1.11 5.58
N LYS A 37 -4.58 -0.06 6.14
CA LYS A 37 -5.35 -0.23 7.39
C LYS A 37 -6.66 0.56 7.42
N ILE A 38 -7.35 0.62 6.28
CA ILE A 38 -8.62 1.34 6.17
C ILE A 38 -9.76 0.57 6.84
N LEU A 39 -10.62 1.29 7.54
CA LEU A 39 -11.89 0.83 8.08
C LEU A 39 -13.04 1.56 7.36
N ASN A 40 -14.24 1.00 7.40
CA ASN A 40 -15.45 1.65 6.91
C ASN A 40 -15.94 2.75 7.87
N LYS A 41 -15.09 3.76 8.13
CA LYS A 41 -15.37 4.93 8.97
C LYS A 41 -15.40 6.21 8.13
N SER A 42 -16.15 7.21 8.57
CA SER A 42 -16.34 8.46 7.83
C SER A 42 -15.04 9.25 7.62
N ASP A 43 -14.22 9.37 8.67
CA ASP A 43 -12.91 10.01 8.65
C ASP A 43 -11.93 9.30 7.70
N HIS A 44 -11.93 7.96 7.67
CA HIS A 44 -11.14 7.18 6.73
C HIS A 44 -11.57 7.43 5.27
N LYS A 45 -12.88 7.55 5.01
CA LYS A 45 -13.40 7.88 3.67
C LYS A 45 -12.98 9.27 3.22
N ILE A 46 -13.01 10.25 4.13
CA ILE A 46 -12.55 11.62 3.84
C ILE A 46 -11.06 11.60 3.47
N CYS A 47 -10.22 10.93 4.26
CA CYS A 47 -8.79 10.82 3.97
C CYS A 47 -8.54 10.08 2.65
N HIS A 48 -9.33 9.06 2.32
CA HIS A 48 -9.22 8.36 1.03
C HIS A 48 -9.57 9.29 -0.14
N SER A 49 -10.62 10.11 -0.05
CA SER A 49 -10.94 11.11 -1.08
C SER A 49 -9.80 12.13 -1.25
N GLN A 50 -9.24 12.62 -0.13
CA GLN A 50 -8.09 13.53 -0.18
C GLN A 50 -6.83 12.87 -0.77
N ALA A 51 -6.59 11.60 -0.47
CA ALA A 51 -5.50 10.85 -1.09
C ALA A 51 -5.67 10.74 -2.61
N LYS A 52 -6.90 10.54 -3.09
CA LYS A 52 -7.20 10.55 -4.53
C LYS A 52 -6.95 11.92 -5.17
N GLU A 53 -7.23 13.01 -4.47
CA GLU A 53 -6.90 14.36 -4.96
C GLU A 53 -5.38 14.59 -5.06
N VAL A 54 -4.61 14.07 -4.10
CA VAL A 54 -3.14 14.23 -4.08
C VAL A 54 -2.43 13.33 -5.11
N PHE A 55 -2.78 12.04 -5.15
CA PHE A 55 -2.10 11.08 -6.02
C PHE A 55 -2.73 11.01 -7.42
N GLY A 56 -3.97 11.45 -7.60
CA GLY A 56 -4.65 11.45 -8.90
C GLY A 56 -4.59 10.08 -9.59
N ALA A 57 -4.03 10.06 -10.80
CA ALA A 57 -3.87 8.84 -11.60
C ALA A 57 -2.84 7.84 -11.03
N ASP A 58 -2.01 8.26 -10.08
CA ASP A 58 -1.04 7.42 -9.36
C ASP A 58 -1.60 6.83 -8.07
N MET A 59 -2.90 7.01 -7.79
CA MET A 59 -3.57 6.29 -6.72
C MET A 59 -3.93 4.88 -7.19
N LEU A 60 -3.56 3.86 -6.42
CA LEU A 60 -4.02 2.49 -6.62
C LEU A 60 -5.51 2.39 -6.23
N ASP A 61 -6.31 1.79 -7.11
CA ASP A 61 -7.74 1.60 -6.85
C ASP A 61 -8.01 0.60 -5.71
N MET A 62 -7.06 -0.31 -5.47
CA MET A 62 -7.13 -1.28 -4.39
C MET A 62 -6.60 -0.71 -3.07
N VAL A 63 -7.25 -1.07 -1.98
CA VAL A 63 -6.87 -0.69 -0.62
C VAL A 63 -6.51 -1.93 0.19
N LEU A 64 -5.62 -1.78 1.16
CA LEU A 64 -5.35 -2.83 2.14
C LEU A 64 -6.20 -2.55 3.39
N PRO A 65 -7.30 -3.29 3.63
CA PRO A 65 -8.18 -3.04 4.76
C PRO A 65 -7.52 -3.44 6.08
N ARG A 66 -8.00 -2.85 7.18
CA ARG A 66 -7.67 -3.36 8.52
C ARG A 66 -8.54 -4.59 8.80
N LEU A 67 -7.91 -5.75 8.97
CA LEU A 67 -8.56 -7.02 9.27
C LEU A 67 -7.81 -7.74 10.38
N ASP A 68 -8.54 -8.42 11.26
CA ASP A 68 -7.99 -9.17 12.40
C ASP A 68 -6.96 -10.22 11.97
N GLY A 69 -7.15 -10.83 10.79
CA GLY A 69 -6.19 -11.77 10.20
C GLY A 69 -4.80 -11.20 9.99
N PHE A 70 -4.70 -9.92 9.60
CA PHE A 70 -3.41 -9.24 9.50
C PHE A 70 -2.79 -8.95 10.87
N GLU A 71 -3.61 -8.58 11.86
CA GLU A 71 -3.13 -8.26 13.21
C GLU A 71 -2.57 -9.52 13.89
N ARG A 72 -3.31 -10.63 13.88
CA ARG A 72 -2.90 -11.89 14.52
C ARG A 72 -1.69 -12.54 13.85
N CYS A 73 -1.65 -12.59 12.51
CA CYS A 73 -0.43 -13.05 11.83
C CYS A 73 0.77 -12.14 12.15
N GLY A 74 0.55 -10.84 12.35
CA GLY A 74 1.59 -9.91 12.79
C GLY A 74 2.14 -10.21 14.19
N GLU A 75 1.34 -10.73 15.11
CA GLU A 75 1.77 -11.10 16.47
C GLU A 75 2.73 -12.30 16.50
N THR A 76 2.60 -13.21 15.53
CA THR A 76 3.46 -14.40 15.37
C THR A 76 4.55 -14.22 14.31
N PHE A 77 4.65 -13.03 13.70
CA PHE A 77 5.52 -12.75 12.55
C PHE A 77 5.27 -13.63 11.33
N ASP A 78 4.06 -14.19 11.22
CA ASP A 78 3.60 -14.88 10.02
C ASP A 78 3.08 -13.89 8.98
N THR A 79 3.04 -14.33 7.72
CA THR A 79 2.23 -13.67 6.71
C THR A 79 0.88 -14.38 6.60
N VAL A 80 -0.17 -13.66 6.19
CA VAL A 80 -1.48 -14.29 5.91
C VAL A 80 -1.42 -15.30 4.73
N ILE A 81 -0.31 -15.31 4.00
CA ILE A 81 -0.04 -16.28 2.92
C ILE A 81 0.60 -17.56 3.47
N SER A 82 1.55 -17.43 4.41
CA SER A 82 2.34 -18.53 4.99
C SER A 82 1.69 -19.17 6.22
N ALA A 83 0.83 -18.45 6.92
CA ALA A 83 0.19 -18.93 8.14
C ALA A 83 -0.59 -20.22 7.86
N ASN A 84 -0.32 -21.26 8.65
CA ASN A 84 -1.03 -22.53 8.57
C ASN A 84 -2.39 -22.39 9.27
N PRO A 85 -3.54 -22.57 8.56
CA PRO A 85 -4.86 -22.45 9.17
C PRO A 85 -5.08 -23.40 10.36
N ALA A 86 -4.36 -24.52 10.43
CA ALA A 86 -4.47 -25.48 11.54
C ALA A 86 -3.83 -25.01 12.85
N THR A 87 -2.87 -24.09 12.77
CA THR A 87 -2.15 -23.53 13.94
C THR A 87 -2.46 -22.07 14.16
N TYR A 88 -3.32 -21.48 13.32
CA TYR A 88 -3.74 -20.09 13.44
C TYR A 88 -4.64 -19.93 14.66
N ASP A 89 -4.16 -19.18 15.65
CA ASP A 89 -4.93 -18.87 16.85
C ASP A 89 -5.93 -17.75 16.53
N GLY A 90 -7.02 -18.07 15.84
CA GLY A 90 -8.10 -17.16 15.45
C GLY A 90 -9.15 -17.84 14.56
N SER A 91 -10.11 -17.08 14.04
CA SER A 91 -11.11 -17.66 13.13
C SER A 91 -10.53 -17.91 11.73
N THR A 92 -10.82 -19.08 11.18
CA THR A 92 -10.43 -19.46 9.81
C THR A 92 -10.94 -18.45 8.79
N GLU A 93 -12.12 -17.88 9.03
CA GLU A 93 -12.73 -16.86 8.20
C GLU A 93 -11.91 -15.56 8.20
N ALA A 94 -11.40 -15.11 9.36
CA ALA A 94 -10.56 -13.92 9.44
C ALA A 94 -9.24 -14.11 8.68
N LEU A 95 -8.60 -15.28 8.82
CA LEU A 95 -7.40 -15.60 8.06
C LEU A 95 -7.68 -15.64 6.56
N LYS A 96 -8.78 -16.29 6.16
CA LYS A 96 -9.19 -16.38 4.74
C LYS A 96 -9.47 -15.00 4.14
N SER A 97 -10.22 -14.15 4.83
CA SER A 97 -10.51 -12.78 4.36
C SER A 97 -9.25 -11.93 4.23
N ALA A 98 -8.33 -12.02 5.19
CA ALA A 98 -7.07 -11.28 5.13
C ALA A 98 -6.15 -11.81 4.00
N LYS A 99 -6.10 -13.13 3.80
CA LYS A 99 -5.40 -13.75 2.68
C LYS A 99 -5.95 -13.26 1.33
N SER A 100 -7.26 -13.31 1.13
CA SER A 100 -7.88 -12.81 -0.11
C SER A 100 -7.59 -11.32 -0.34
N ALA A 101 -7.68 -10.49 0.70
CA ALA A 101 -7.35 -9.07 0.59
C ALA A 101 -5.87 -8.83 0.21
N ALA A 102 -4.96 -9.66 0.70
CA ALA A 102 -3.54 -9.60 0.33
C ALA A 102 -3.29 -10.03 -1.11
N GLU A 103 -3.97 -11.09 -1.58
CA GLU A 103 -3.90 -11.57 -2.96
C GLU A 103 -4.44 -10.53 -3.95
N ASP A 104 -5.61 -9.93 -3.66
CA ASP A 104 -6.21 -8.87 -4.48
C ASP A 104 -5.30 -7.63 -4.55
N PHE A 105 -4.73 -7.23 -3.41
CA PHE A 105 -3.78 -6.12 -3.36
C PHE A 105 -2.51 -6.42 -4.17
N ALA A 106 -1.93 -7.62 -4.02
CA ALA A 106 -0.75 -8.02 -4.76
C ALA A 106 -0.99 -8.02 -6.28
N LYS A 107 -2.17 -8.50 -6.72
CA LYS A 107 -2.56 -8.47 -8.13
C LYS A 107 -2.72 -7.03 -8.65
N ALA A 108 -3.35 -6.14 -7.90
CA ALA A 108 -3.50 -4.74 -8.28
C ALA A 108 -2.14 -4.03 -8.43
N VAL A 109 -1.21 -4.28 -7.51
CA VAL A 109 0.16 -3.74 -7.59
C VAL A 109 0.87 -4.30 -8.82
N PHE A 110 0.77 -5.61 -9.07
CA PHE A 110 1.36 -6.24 -10.25
C PHE A 110 0.84 -5.62 -11.55
N ASP A 111 -0.48 -5.48 -11.68
CA ASP A 111 -1.10 -4.89 -12.88
C ASP A 111 -0.68 -3.44 -13.09
N ARG A 112 -0.55 -2.66 -12.02
CA ARG A 112 -0.07 -1.28 -12.11
C ARG A 112 1.39 -1.21 -12.59
N ILE A 113 2.25 -2.08 -12.08
CA ILE A 113 3.66 -2.15 -12.51
C ILE A 113 3.74 -2.58 -13.98
N GLU A 114 2.98 -3.59 -14.39
CA GLU A 114 2.92 -4.05 -15.78
C GLU A 114 2.42 -2.95 -16.73
N PHE A 115 1.41 -2.18 -16.31
CA PHE A 115 0.93 -1.02 -17.06
C PHE A 115 2.03 0.04 -17.24
N ILE A 116 2.72 0.40 -16.16
CA ILE A 116 3.83 1.38 -16.20
C ILE A 116 4.95 0.86 -17.10
N ARG A 117 5.32 -0.42 -17.01
CA ARG A 117 6.39 -1.00 -17.81
C ARG A 117 6.05 -1.02 -19.31
N THR A 118 4.80 -1.34 -19.65
CA THR A 118 4.37 -1.47 -21.05
C THR A 118 4.17 -0.11 -21.71
N ASN A 119 3.72 0.90 -20.97
CA ASN A 119 3.37 2.22 -21.51
C ASN A 119 4.39 3.32 -21.18
N GLY A 120 5.25 3.13 -20.18
CA GLY A 120 6.29 4.08 -19.76
C GLY A 120 7.62 3.93 -20.51
N GLY A 121 7.67 3.14 -21.58
CA GLY A 121 8.81 2.96 -22.47
C GLY A 121 8.76 3.82 -23.74
N MET A 122 8.05 4.95 -23.74
CA MET A 122 8.09 5.97 -24.80
C MET A 122 8.73 7.25 -24.31
#